data_AF-A0A519SZZ2-F1
#
_entry.id   AF-A0A519SZZ2-F1
#
_cell.length_a   1.000
_cell.length_b   1.000
_cell.length_c   1.000
_cell.angle_alpha   90.00
_cell.angle_beta   90.00
_cell.angle_gamma   90.00
#
_symmetry.space_group_name_H-M   'P 1'
#
loop_
_entity.id
_entity.type
_entity.pdbx_description
1 polymer ?
#
loop_
_entity_poly.entity_id
_entity_poly.type
_entity_poly.pdbx_seq_one_letter_code
_entity_poly.pdbx_strand_id
1 'polypeptide(L)'
;MNRYRIILYQVLGWGLVIGYDLLGYDMLGIIHGLRRHIAAADVPKANLLNFTFWLSLISLFYYCFLVVFPQGLQRGRWLRLVLGLLGTPLVFAGTRYLLEEMVLPLFFGFRNYSPGVKLTFYLQDNLYFLLPTIVLAGAGVLIRDAFVREKERENLLLLQVLEQQKTQAELAFLRTQINPHFLYNTLNYLYAQAYPVSEPLAEAVLRLSDLMRYLLHDSPDGQVDLAREVEY
;
A
#
# COMPACT_ATOMS: atom_id res chain seq x y z
N MET A 1 -2.02 -3.69 1.00
CA MET A 1 -1.95 -4.75 -0.03
C MET A 1 -1.14 -5.93 0.50
N ASN A 2 -1.50 -7.18 0.22
CA ASN A 2 -0.74 -8.34 0.72
C ASN A 2 0.66 -8.34 0.07
N ARG A 3 1.74 -8.54 0.85
CA ARG A 3 3.14 -8.57 0.34
C ARG A 3 3.29 -9.57 -0.82
N TYR A 4 2.57 -10.70 -0.76
CA TYR A 4 2.56 -11.69 -1.83
C TYR A 4 2.03 -11.16 -3.17
N ARG A 5 1.05 -10.24 -3.17
CA ARG A 5 0.52 -9.65 -4.42
C ARG A 5 1.52 -8.72 -5.09
N ILE A 6 2.30 -7.96 -4.31
CA ILE A 6 3.36 -7.09 -4.85
C ILE A 6 4.41 -7.94 -5.55
N ILE A 7 4.87 -9.01 -4.89
CA ILE A 7 5.84 -9.94 -5.46
C ILE A 7 5.28 -10.59 -6.73
N LEU A 8 4.01 -11.02 -6.71
CA LEU A 8 3.35 -11.59 -7.87
C LEU A 8 3.32 -10.61 -9.06
N TYR A 9 2.93 -9.35 -8.84
CA TYR A 9 2.93 -8.35 -9.92
C TYR A 9 4.32 -8.06 -10.46
N GLN A 10 5.35 -8.08 -9.62
CA GLN A 10 6.73 -7.91 -10.06
C GLN A 10 7.22 -9.10 -10.89
N VAL A 11 6.93 -10.34 -10.45
CA VAL A 11 7.26 -11.55 -11.19
C VAL A 11 6.54 -11.57 -12.54
N LEU A 12 5.24 -11.25 -12.58
CA LEU A 12 4.48 -11.14 -13.82
C LEU A 12 5.01 -10.01 -14.72
N GLY A 13 5.38 -8.87 -14.14
CA GLY A 13 5.97 -7.74 -14.89
C GLY A 13 7.29 -8.12 -15.55
N TRP A 14 8.21 -8.73 -14.82
CA TRP A 14 9.46 -9.24 -15.38
C TRP A 14 9.21 -10.33 -16.42
N GLY A 15 8.27 -11.25 -16.16
CA GLY A 15 7.89 -12.29 -17.11
C GLY A 15 7.38 -11.71 -18.44
N LEU A 16 6.57 -10.65 -18.40
CA LEU A 16 6.09 -9.96 -19.59
C LEU A 16 7.21 -9.24 -20.34
N VAL A 17 8.10 -8.53 -19.62
CA VAL A 17 9.21 -7.80 -20.23
C VAL A 17 10.21 -8.75 -20.90
N ILE A 18 10.61 -9.81 -20.20
CA ILE A 18 11.51 -10.83 -20.74
C ILE A 18 10.84 -11.59 -21.88
N GLY A 19 9.54 -11.91 -21.75
CA GLY A 19 8.77 -12.56 -22.80
C GLY A 19 8.66 -11.70 -24.08
N TYR A 20 8.44 -10.39 -23.94
CA TYR A 20 8.43 -9.45 -25.06
C TYR A 20 9.78 -9.39 -25.78
N ASP A 21 10.88 -9.32 -25.03
CA ASP A 21 12.23 -9.31 -25.59
C ASP A 21 12.55 -10.61 -26.36
N LEU A 22 12.26 -11.77 -25.75
CA LEU A 22 12.42 -13.07 -26.39
C LEU A 22 11.61 -13.19 -27.69
N LEU A 23 10.34 -12.77 -27.68
CA LEU A 23 9.48 -12.78 -28.87
C LEU A 23 9.93 -11.76 -29.93
N GLY A 24 10.47 -10.62 -29.50
CA GLY A 24 11.00 -9.57 -30.36
C GLY A 24 12.23 -10.04 -31.16
N TYR A 25 13.15 -10.77 -30.51
CA TYR A 25 14.29 -11.40 -31.17
C TYR A 25 13.86 -12.42 -32.23
N ASP A 26 12.86 -13.24 -31.93
CA ASP A 26 12.33 -14.22 -32.87
C ASP A 26 11.61 -13.55 -34.06
N MET A 27 10.77 -12.53 -33.82
CA MET A 27 10.08 -11.78 -34.87
C MET A 27 11.02 -11.00 -35.77
N LEU A 28 11.97 -10.23 -35.21
CA LEU A 28 12.95 -9.47 -36.00
C LEU A 28 13.87 -10.38 -36.81
N GLY A 29 14.25 -11.54 -36.24
CA GLY A 29 15.04 -12.56 -36.93
C GLY A 29 14.31 -13.22 -38.11
N ILE A 30 12.98 -13.34 -38.03
CA ILE A 30 12.11 -13.84 -39.11
C ILE A 30 11.91 -12.77 -40.19
N ILE A 31 11.66 -11.52 -39.80
CA ILE A 31 11.36 -10.41 -40.72
C ILE A 31 12.59 -9.99 -41.54
N HIS A 32 13.78 -9.96 -40.94
CA HIS A 32 15.01 -9.52 -41.61
C HIS A 32 15.85 -10.67 -42.19
N GLY A 33 15.37 -11.92 -42.11
CA GLY A 33 16.15 -13.10 -42.54
C GLY A 33 17.45 -13.32 -41.76
N LEU A 34 17.65 -12.61 -40.64
CA LEU A 34 18.89 -12.53 -39.86
C LEU A 34 19.19 -13.82 -39.08
N ARG A 35 18.25 -14.77 -39.03
CA ARG A 35 18.50 -16.12 -38.50
C ARG A 35 19.60 -16.86 -39.27
N ARG A 36 19.99 -16.41 -40.46
CA ARG A 36 21.06 -17.02 -41.28
C ARG A 36 22.49 -16.69 -40.85
N HIS A 37 22.73 -15.79 -39.89
CA HIS A 37 24.10 -15.39 -39.50
C HIS A 37 24.51 -15.67 -38.05
N ILE A 38 23.60 -16.08 -37.18
CA ILE A 38 23.97 -16.74 -35.93
C ILE A 38 24.05 -18.22 -36.25
N ALA A 39 25.26 -18.77 -36.36
CA ALA A 39 25.43 -20.22 -36.47
C ALA A 39 24.65 -20.88 -35.33
N ALA A 40 23.91 -21.95 -35.58
CA ALA A 40 23.11 -22.64 -34.56
C ALA A 40 23.92 -23.00 -33.29
N ALA A 41 25.25 -23.10 -33.41
CA ALA A 41 26.21 -23.31 -32.33
C ALA A 41 26.36 -22.13 -31.34
N ASP A 42 26.00 -20.90 -31.71
CA ASP A 42 26.14 -19.71 -30.84
C ASP A 42 24.83 -19.31 -30.13
N VAL A 43 23.70 -19.92 -30.51
CA VAL A 43 22.39 -19.70 -29.87
C VAL A 43 22.42 -19.98 -28.35
N PRO A 44 23.05 -21.07 -27.85
CA PRO A 44 23.14 -21.31 -26.42
C PRO A 44 23.91 -20.22 -25.67
N LYS A 45 24.99 -19.69 -26.27
CA LYS A 45 25.79 -18.61 -25.67
C LYS A 45 25.01 -17.31 -25.59
N ALA A 46 24.32 -16.94 -26.68
CA ALA A 46 23.49 -15.75 -26.72
C ALA A 46 22.37 -15.80 -25.66
N ASN A 47 21.73 -16.96 -25.48
CA ASN A 47 20.70 -17.14 -24.45
C ASN A 47 21.26 -16.99 -23.03
N LEU A 48 22.44 -17.54 -22.76
CA LEU A 48 23.14 -17.38 -21.48
C LEU A 48 23.48 -15.92 -21.18
N LEU A 49 24.00 -15.19 -22.18
CA LEU A 49 24.31 -13.76 -22.06
C LEU A 49 23.05 -12.92 -21.81
N ASN A 50 21.97 -13.17 -22.56
CA ASN A 50 20.69 -12.50 -22.33
C ASN A 50 20.16 -12.77 -20.92
N PHE A 51 20.26 -14.02 -20.45
CA PHE A 51 19.84 -14.39 -19.11
C PHE A 51 20.64 -13.65 -18.02
N THR A 52 21.98 -13.60 -18.12
CA THR A 52 22.83 -12.89 -17.16
C THR A 52 22.61 -11.37 -17.21
N PHE A 53 22.33 -10.83 -18.40
CA PHE A 53 21.98 -9.43 -18.59
C PHE A 53 20.67 -9.07 -17.88
N TRP A 54 19.61 -9.86 -18.09
CA TRP A 54 18.33 -9.70 -17.39
C TRP A 54 18.49 -9.83 -15.86
N LEU A 55 19.31 -10.77 -15.39
CA LEU A 55 19.60 -10.91 -13.97
C LEU A 55 20.29 -9.66 -13.39
N SER A 56 21.21 -9.05 -14.14
CA SER A 56 21.89 -7.81 -13.76
C SER A 56 20.91 -6.62 -13.71
N LEU A 57 19.98 -6.53 -14.67
CA LEU A 57 18.92 -5.51 -14.67
C LEU A 57 17.96 -5.68 -13.49
N ILE A 58 17.56 -6.91 -13.19
CA ILE A 58 16.72 -7.24 -12.04
C ILE A 58 17.42 -6.83 -10.74
N SER A 59 18.73 -7.09 -10.63
CA SER A 59 19.54 -6.68 -9.48
C SER A 59 19.53 -5.15 -9.30
N LEU A 60 19.80 -4.39 -10.35
CA LEU A 60 19.74 -2.92 -10.33
C LEU A 60 18.35 -2.42 -9.94
N PHE A 61 17.29 -2.99 -10.52
CA PHE A 61 15.91 -2.63 -10.20
C PHE A 61 15.62 -2.81 -8.70
N TYR A 62 15.95 -3.97 -8.12
CA TYR A 62 15.67 -4.24 -6.71
C TYR A 62 16.55 -3.43 -5.77
N TYR A 63 17.79 -3.14 -6.15
CA TYR A 63 18.63 -2.17 -5.43
C TYR A 63 17.94 -0.80 -5.36
N CYS A 64 17.42 -0.31 -6.49
CA CYS A 64 16.71 0.97 -6.52
C CYS A 64 15.38 0.91 -5.73
N PHE A 65 14.59 -0.14 -5.96
CA PHE A 65 13.24 -0.32 -5.43
C PHE A 65 13.22 -0.57 -3.91
N LEU A 66 14.20 -1.29 -3.36
CA LEU A 66 14.25 -1.64 -1.94
C LEU A 66 15.16 -0.73 -1.11
N VAL A 67 16.23 -0.20 -1.70
CA VAL A 67 17.26 0.55 -0.96
C VAL A 67 17.19 2.04 -1.29
N VAL A 68 17.40 2.41 -2.55
CA VAL A 68 17.60 3.82 -2.95
C VAL A 68 16.34 4.65 -2.74
N PHE A 69 15.22 4.25 -3.35
CA PHE A 69 14.00 5.06 -3.32
C PHE A 69 13.30 5.07 -1.97
N PRO A 70 13.11 3.93 -1.26
CA PRO A 70 12.44 3.95 0.05
C PRO A 70 13.15 4.80 1.10
N GLN A 71 14.48 4.93 1.03
CA GLN A 71 15.26 5.74 1.95
C GLN A 71 15.47 7.17 1.45
N GLY A 72 15.64 7.34 0.14
CA GLY A 72 15.99 8.61 -0.51
C GLY A 72 14.80 9.52 -0.82
N LEU A 73 13.60 8.96 -1.07
CA LEU A 73 12.38 9.75 -1.31
C LEU A 73 11.75 10.31 -0.02
N GLN A 74 12.31 10.00 1.14
CA GLN A 74 11.84 10.55 2.41
C GLN A 74 12.25 12.02 2.56
N ARG A 75 11.35 12.82 3.15
CA ARG A 75 11.57 14.25 3.36
C ARG A 75 12.86 14.48 4.15
N GLY A 76 13.75 15.33 3.61
CA GLY A 76 15.03 15.68 4.22
C GLY A 76 16.19 14.70 4.00
N ARG A 77 16.00 13.57 3.30
CA ARG A 77 17.04 12.54 3.08
C ARG A 77 17.65 12.54 1.67
N TRP A 78 17.68 13.68 1.00
CA TRP A 78 18.16 13.82 -0.38
C TRP A 78 19.61 13.33 -0.58
N LEU A 79 20.48 13.49 0.42
CA LEU A 79 21.85 12.97 0.37
C LEU A 79 21.89 11.45 0.18
N ARG A 80 20.98 10.70 0.83
CA ARG A 80 20.89 9.24 0.65
C ARG A 80 20.39 8.87 -0.74
N LEU A 81 19.50 9.69 -1.31
CA LEU A 81 19.06 9.50 -2.69
C LEU A 81 20.22 9.70 -3.66
N VAL A 82 20.97 10.79 -3.52
CA VAL A 82 22.11 11.09 -4.39
C VAL A 82 23.19 10.02 -4.27
N LEU A 83 23.60 9.66 -3.05
CA LEU A 83 24.59 8.61 -2.82
C LEU A 83 24.11 7.25 -3.33
N GLY A 84 22.84 6.91 -3.12
CA GLY A 84 22.24 5.68 -3.62
C GLY A 84 22.24 5.60 -5.15
N LEU A 85 21.88 6.70 -5.81
CA LEU A 85 21.90 6.81 -7.28
C LEU A 85 23.33 6.76 -7.84
N LEU A 86 24.30 7.40 -7.18
CA LEU A 86 25.72 7.29 -7.56
C LEU A 86 26.26 5.85 -7.42
N GLY A 87 25.66 5.03 -6.57
CA GLY A 87 25.98 3.60 -6.45
C GLY A 87 25.38 2.73 -7.57
N THR A 88 24.41 3.21 -8.34
CA THR A 88 23.73 2.40 -9.37
C THR A 88 24.66 1.87 -10.46
N PRO A 89 25.66 2.61 -10.99
CA PRO A 89 26.59 2.07 -11.97
C PRO A 89 27.45 0.95 -11.38
N LEU A 90 27.83 1.04 -10.11
CA LEU A 90 28.62 0.00 -9.44
C LEU A 90 27.82 -1.30 -9.27
N VAL A 91 26.54 -1.20 -8.91
CA VAL A 91 25.68 -2.37 -8.78
C VAL A 91 25.46 -3.04 -10.13
N PHE A 92 25.08 -2.27 -11.16
CA PHE A 92 24.80 -2.84 -12.47
C PHE A 92 26.06 -3.38 -13.16
N ALA A 93 27.10 -2.56 -13.28
CA ALA A 93 28.35 -2.98 -13.90
C ALA A 93 29.05 -4.07 -13.08
N GLY A 94 29.03 -3.98 -11.74
CA GLY A 94 29.65 -4.99 -10.88
C GLY A 94 28.97 -6.36 -10.96
N THR A 95 27.63 -6.40 -10.95
CA THR A 95 26.88 -7.66 -11.12
C THR A 95 27.11 -8.26 -12.50
N ARG A 96 27.11 -7.42 -13.55
CA ARG A 96 27.36 -7.87 -14.91
C ARG A 96 28.78 -8.36 -15.10
N TYR A 97 29.78 -7.68 -14.55
CA TYR A 97 31.18 -8.14 -14.55
C TYR A 97 31.32 -9.50 -13.86
N LEU A 98 30.72 -9.64 -12.67
CA LEU A 98 30.75 -10.90 -11.94
C LEU A 98 30.12 -12.04 -12.76
N LEU A 99 28.97 -11.82 -13.37
CA LEU A 99 28.27 -12.85 -14.14
C LEU A 99 28.96 -13.15 -15.47
N GLU A 100 29.28 -12.12 -16.27
CA GLU A 100 29.70 -12.30 -17.67
C GLU A 100 31.21 -12.41 -17.85
N GLU A 101 32.01 -11.86 -16.94
CA GLU A 101 33.49 -11.85 -17.05
C GLU A 101 34.18 -12.75 -16.02
N MET A 102 33.47 -13.23 -15.00
CA MET A 102 34.00 -14.19 -14.02
C MET A 102 33.26 -15.53 -14.06
N VAL A 103 31.92 -15.54 -13.94
CA VAL A 103 31.13 -16.79 -13.88
C VAL A 103 31.05 -17.48 -15.24
N LEU A 104 30.60 -16.81 -16.30
CA LEU A 104 30.47 -17.45 -17.62
C LEU A 104 31.80 -18.05 -18.15
N PRO A 105 32.96 -17.38 -18.01
CA PRO A 105 34.22 -17.96 -18.47
C PRO A 105 34.64 -19.17 -17.64
N LEU A 106 34.38 -19.14 -16.33
CA LEU A 106 34.70 -20.23 -15.43
C LEU A 106 33.92 -21.52 -15.76
N PHE A 107 32.63 -21.39 -16.08
CA PHE A 107 31.75 -22.54 -16.32
C PHE A 107 31.61 -22.94 -17.79
N PHE A 108 31.70 -21.98 -18.72
CA PHE A 108 31.38 -22.19 -20.14
C PHE A 108 32.50 -21.76 -21.10
N GLY A 109 33.58 -21.17 -20.60
CA GLY A 109 34.76 -20.85 -21.41
C GLY A 109 34.61 -19.68 -22.38
N PHE A 110 33.55 -18.86 -22.24
CA PHE A 110 33.35 -17.66 -23.06
C PHE A 110 33.01 -16.43 -22.19
N ARG A 111 33.29 -15.25 -22.74
CA ARG A 111 33.05 -13.91 -22.15
C ARG A 111 32.10 -13.12 -23.03
N ASN A 112 31.49 -12.09 -22.46
CA ASN A 112 30.73 -11.14 -23.26
C ASN A 112 31.66 -10.19 -24.04
N TYR A 113 32.73 -9.71 -23.41
CA TYR A 113 33.68 -8.80 -24.05
C TYR A 113 34.98 -9.53 -24.41
N SER A 114 35.56 -9.14 -25.56
CA SER A 114 36.88 -9.62 -25.96
C SER A 114 37.97 -9.15 -24.97
N PRO A 115 39.03 -9.94 -24.76
CA PRO A 115 40.17 -9.52 -23.95
C PRO A 115 40.76 -8.20 -24.49
N GLY A 116 41.01 -7.24 -23.59
CA GLY A 116 41.62 -5.94 -23.93
C GLY A 116 40.63 -4.82 -24.30
N VAL A 117 39.31 -5.05 -24.19
CA VAL A 117 38.32 -3.97 -24.28
C VAL A 117 38.61 -2.90 -23.22
N LYS A 118 38.58 -1.63 -23.65
CA LYS A 118 38.83 -0.49 -22.77
C LYS A 118 37.73 -0.38 -21.71
N LEU A 119 38.11 -0.08 -20.47
CA LEU A 119 37.17 0.17 -19.37
C LEU A 119 36.14 1.26 -19.72
N THR A 120 36.52 2.28 -20.48
CA THR A 120 35.61 3.36 -20.90
C THR A 120 34.47 2.84 -21.78
N PHE A 121 34.75 1.91 -22.68
CA PHE A 121 33.74 1.29 -23.53
C PHE A 121 32.76 0.45 -22.68
N TYR A 122 33.31 -0.35 -21.75
CA TYR A 122 32.51 -1.14 -20.82
C TYR A 122 31.56 -0.24 -19.99
N LEU A 123 32.06 0.86 -19.45
CA LEU A 123 31.23 1.79 -18.66
C LEU A 123 30.15 2.47 -19.52
N GLN A 124 30.49 2.87 -20.76
CA GLN A 124 29.54 3.52 -21.68
C GLN A 124 28.41 2.58 -22.10
N ASP A 125 28.74 1.32 -22.45
CA ASP A 125 27.75 0.30 -22.81
C ASP A 125 26.74 0.04 -21.68
N ASN A 126 27.24 -0.03 -20.44
CA ASN A 126 26.39 -0.24 -19.28
C ASN A 126 25.55 0.99 -18.89
N LEU A 127 26.01 2.21 -19.22
CA LEU A 127 25.30 3.46 -18.90
C LEU A 127 23.95 3.59 -19.60
N TYR A 128 23.82 3.05 -20.81
CA TYR A 128 22.60 3.13 -21.62
C TYR A 128 21.38 2.53 -20.91
N PHE A 129 21.56 1.42 -20.20
CA PHE A 129 20.48 0.67 -19.56
C PHE A 129 20.11 1.17 -18.16
N LEU A 130 20.91 2.05 -17.55
CA LEU A 130 20.69 2.52 -16.19
C LEU A 130 19.43 3.36 -16.05
N LEU A 131 19.23 4.36 -16.93
CA LEU A 131 18.14 5.32 -16.78
C LEU A 131 16.74 4.67 -16.85
N PRO A 132 16.40 3.83 -17.85
CA PRO A 132 15.08 3.20 -17.91
C PRO A 132 14.79 2.36 -16.66
N THR A 133 15.76 1.59 -16.18
CA THR A 133 15.59 0.73 -15.00
C THR A 133 15.39 1.53 -13.72
N ILE A 134 16.14 2.62 -13.53
CA ILE A 134 15.98 3.52 -12.38
C ILE A 134 14.58 4.16 -12.41
N VAL A 135 14.13 4.63 -13.57
CA VAL A 135 12.80 5.24 -13.73
C VAL A 135 11.70 4.23 -13.43
N LEU A 136 11.79 3.01 -13.96
CA LEU A 136 10.81 1.95 -13.70
C LEU A 136 10.76 1.57 -12.21
N ALA A 137 11.92 1.46 -11.56
CA ALA A 137 11.98 1.20 -10.12
C ALA A 137 11.34 2.34 -9.31
N GLY A 138 11.59 3.60 -9.69
CA GLY A 138 11.01 4.78 -9.05
C GLY A 138 9.50 4.82 -9.20
N ALA A 139 9.00 4.62 -10.42
CA ALA A 139 7.57 4.51 -10.70
C ALA A 139 6.93 3.37 -9.88
N GLY A 140 7.58 2.21 -9.80
CA GLY A 140 7.11 1.08 -9.00
C GLY A 140 6.95 1.41 -7.52
N VAL A 141 7.89 2.16 -6.93
CA VAL A 141 7.78 2.61 -5.51
C VAL A 141 6.65 3.61 -5.35
N LEU A 142 6.53 4.61 -6.23
CA LEU A 142 5.48 5.61 -6.17
C LEU A 142 4.09 4.98 -6.27
N ILE A 143 3.90 4.04 -7.20
CA ILE A 143 2.67 3.29 -7.38
C ILE A 143 2.37 2.45 -6.13
N ARG A 144 3.35 1.70 -5.62
CA ARG A 144 3.20 0.91 -4.38
C ARG A 144 2.73 1.78 -3.23
N ASP A 145 3.39 2.91 -3.02
CA ASP A 145 3.09 3.81 -1.91
C ASP A 145 1.74 4.51 -2.08
N ALA A 146 1.33 4.83 -3.32
CA ALA A 146 -0.01 5.33 -3.61
C ALA A 146 -1.10 4.30 -3.24
N PHE A 147 -0.96 3.04 -3.64
CA PHE A 147 -1.91 1.97 -3.28
C PHE A 147 -1.95 1.67 -1.79
N VAL A 148 -0.81 1.76 -1.09
CA VAL A 148 -0.77 1.57 0.37
C VAL A 148 -1.52 2.70 1.07
N ARG A 149 -1.26 3.96 0.68
CA ARG A 149 -1.94 5.13 1.26
C ARG A 149 -3.45 5.11 1.04
N GLU A 150 -3.89 4.68 -0.14
CA GLU A 150 -5.33 4.57 -0.42
C GLU A 150 -6.00 3.54 0.49
N LYS A 151 -5.39 2.36 0.63
CA LYS A 151 -5.91 1.33 1.52
C LYS A 151 -5.87 1.74 3.00
N GLU A 152 -4.85 2.49 3.42
CA GLU A 152 -4.79 3.06 4.77
C GLU A 152 -5.93 4.05 5.01
N ARG A 153 -6.25 4.91 4.03
CA ARG A 153 -7.41 5.81 4.11
C ARG A 153 -8.73 5.07 4.22
N GLU A 154 -8.95 4.06 3.37
CA GLU A 154 -10.16 3.22 3.44
C GLU A 154 -10.31 2.57 4.82
N ASN A 155 -9.23 2.01 5.36
CA ASN A 155 -9.23 1.40 6.69
C ASN A 155 -9.52 2.43 7.80
N LEU A 156 -8.96 3.64 7.71
CA LEU A 156 -9.23 4.71 8.67
C LEU A 156 -10.70 5.14 8.65
N LEU A 157 -11.29 5.29 7.45
CA LEU A 157 -12.72 5.61 7.31
C LEU A 157 -13.59 4.49 7.89
N LEU A 158 -13.25 3.23 7.61
CA LEU A 158 -13.97 2.08 8.15
C LEU A 158 -13.89 2.05 9.69
N LEU A 159 -12.72 2.33 10.27
CA LEU A 159 -12.55 2.40 11.73
C LEU A 159 -13.43 3.50 12.34
N GLN A 160 -13.51 4.68 11.72
CA GLN A 160 -14.38 5.77 12.19
C GLN A 160 -15.86 5.36 12.18
N VAL A 161 -16.33 4.68 11.13
CA VAL A 161 -17.71 4.17 11.07
C VAL A 161 -17.97 3.14 12.16
N LEU A 162 -17.03 2.23 12.41
CA LEU A 162 -17.16 1.22 13.47
C LEU A 162 -17.16 1.84 14.87
N GLU A 163 -16.36 2.87 15.12
CA GLU A 163 -16.36 3.62 16.39
C GLU A 163 -17.70 4.34 16.63
N GLN A 164 -18.28 4.94 15.58
CA GLN A 164 -19.59 5.57 15.66
C GLN A 164 -20.69 4.55 15.96
N GLN A 165 -20.71 3.42 15.25
CA GLN A 165 -21.67 2.34 15.48
C GLN A 165 -21.54 1.75 16.89
N LYS A 166 -20.30 1.57 17.37
CA LYS A 166 -20.04 1.12 18.74
C LYS A 166 -20.60 2.11 19.76
N THR A 167 -20.33 3.40 19.59
CA THR A 167 -20.83 4.45 20.49
C THR A 167 -22.36 4.46 20.52
N GLN A 168 -23.01 4.35 19.36
CA GLN A 168 -24.47 4.26 19.28
C GLN A 168 -25.02 3.01 19.98
N ALA A 169 -24.36 1.85 19.82
CA ALA A 169 -24.76 0.63 20.50
C ALA A 169 -24.56 0.71 22.02
N GLU A 170 -23.48 1.33 22.50
CA GLU A 170 -23.24 1.57 23.93
C GLU A 170 -24.29 2.51 24.51
N LEU A 171 -24.64 3.59 23.81
CA LEU A 171 -25.72 4.49 24.21
C LEU A 171 -27.08 3.77 24.27
N ALA A 172 -27.41 2.98 23.24
CA ALA A 172 -28.63 2.18 23.23
C ALA A 172 -28.66 1.20 24.40
N PHE A 173 -27.56 0.51 24.68
CA PHE A 173 -27.44 -0.41 25.82
C PHE A 173 -27.59 0.31 27.16
N LEU A 174 -26.93 1.45 27.37
CA LEU A 174 -27.06 2.26 28.58
C LEU A 174 -28.51 2.73 28.79
N ARG A 175 -29.21 3.12 27.72
CA ARG A 175 -30.64 3.46 27.77
C ARG A 175 -31.48 2.27 28.26
N THR A 176 -31.18 1.04 27.83
CA THR A 176 -31.92 -0.14 28.31
C THR A 176 -31.69 -0.47 29.79
N GLN A 177 -30.61 0.01 30.42
CA GLN A 177 -30.38 -0.21 31.85
C GLN A 177 -31.29 0.64 32.74
N ILE A 178 -31.88 1.72 32.22
CA ILE A 178 -32.87 2.49 32.96
C ILE A 178 -34.18 1.70 32.93
N ASN A 179 -34.63 1.20 34.09
CA ASN A 179 -35.92 0.55 34.23
C ASN A 179 -37.02 1.62 34.38
N PRO A 180 -37.83 1.90 33.34
CA PRO A 180 -38.81 2.98 33.39
C PRO A 180 -39.87 2.71 34.46
N HIS A 181 -40.24 1.44 34.66
CA HIS A 181 -41.23 1.04 35.65
C HIS A 181 -40.75 1.32 37.08
N PHE A 182 -39.49 1.00 37.41
CA PHE A 182 -38.94 1.33 38.72
C PHE A 182 -38.89 2.85 38.97
N LEU A 183 -38.51 3.60 37.95
CA LEU A 183 -38.43 5.06 38.02
C LEU A 183 -39.82 5.70 38.24
N TYR A 184 -40.82 5.32 37.44
CA TYR A 184 -42.20 5.80 37.62
C TYR A 184 -42.79 5.40 38.97
N ASN A 185 -42.50 4.19 39.46
CA ASN A 185 -42.95 3.76 40.77
C ASN A 185 -42.35 4.61 41.90
N THR A 186 -41.08 4.98 41.77
CA THR A 186 -40.41 5.82 42.76
C THR A 186 -40.97 7.25 42.73
N LEU A 187 -41.17 7.84 41.55
CA LEU A 187 -41.70 9.20 41.40
C LEU A 187 -43.17 9.29 41.82
N ASN A 188 -44.01 8.32 41.48
CA ASN A 188 -45.39 8.26 41.95
C ASN A 188 -45.48 8.09 43.48
N TYR A 189 -44.59 7.29 44.08
CA TYR A 189 -44.51 7.17 45.53
C TYR A 189 -44.14 8.51 46.18
N LEU A 190 -43.12 9.20 45.65
CA LEU A 190 -42.71 10.52 46.15
C LEU A 190 -43.80 11.57 45.99
N TYR A 191 -44.54 11.55 44.87
CA TYR A 191 -45.70 12.42 44.66
C TYR A 191 -46.76 12.20 45.74
N ALA A 192 -47.15 10.95 45.99
CA ALA A 192 -48.14 10.61 47.01
C ALA A 192 -47.71 11.02 48.43
N GLN A 193 -46.40 10.99 48.72
CA GLN A 193 -45.85 11.47 49.99
C GLN A 193 -45.79 13.01 50.07
N ALA A 194 -45.48 13.69 48.97
CA ALA A 194 -45.35 15.14 48.93
C ALA A 194 -46.70 15.86 48.88
N TYR A 195 -47.72 15.28 48.23
CA TYR A 195 -49.04 15.88 48.04
C TYR A 195 -49.71 16.40 49.33
N PRO A 196 -49.78 15.63 50.42
CA PRO A 196 -50.36 16.12 51.68
C PRO A 196 -49.49 17.13 52.43
N VAL A 197 -48.21 17.31 52.06
CA VAL A 197 -47.24 18.17 52.77
C VAL A 197 -47.04 19.51 52.06
N SER A 198 -46.94 19.50 50.73
CA SER A 198 -46.64 20.68 49.92
C SER A 198 -47.09 20.44 48.47
N GLU A 199 -48.19 21.08 48.09
CA GLU A 199 -48.73 21.07 46.72
C GLU A 199 -47.67 21.50 45.67
N PRO A 200 -46.87 22.57 45.87
CA PRO A 200 -45.80 22.93 44.94
C PRO A 200 -44.71 21.87 44.78
N LEU A 201 -44.43 21.08 45.83
CA LEU A 201 -43.43 20.02 45.79
C LEU A 201 -43.96 18.81 45.05
N ALA A 202 -45.22 18.44 45.30
CA ALA A 202 -45.90 17.39 44.58
C ALA A 202 -45.99 17.71 43.08
N GLU A 203 -46.34 18.95 42.72
CA GLU A 203 -46.36 19.40 41.33
C GLU A 203 -44.97 19.31 40.67
N ALA A 204 -43.90 19.69 41.39
CA ALA A 204 -42.53 19.54 40.90
C ALA A 204 -42.11 18.08 40.65
N VAL A 205 -42.50 17.15 41.53
CA VAL A 205 -42.25 15.70 41.34
C VAL A 205 -43.03 15.16 40.14
N LEU A 206 -44.25 15.65 39.92
CA LEU A 206 -45.11 15.25 38.80
C LEU A 206 -44.51 15.73 37.47
N ARG A 207 -44.07 17.00 37.40
CA ARG A 207 -43.31 17.52 36.24
C ARG A 207 -41.99 16.78 35.98
N LEU A 208 -41.29 16.36 37.03
CA LEU A 208 -40.07 15.54 36.89
C LEU A 208 -40.40 14.15 36.31
N SER A 209 -41.51 13.53 36.74
CA SER A 209 -41.98 12.26 36.18
C SER A 209 -42.35 12.36 34.71
N ASP A 210 -42.98 13.47 34.33
CA ASP A 210 -43.31 13.78 32.94
C ASP A 210 -42.06 13.98 32.07
N LEU A 211 -41.08 14.72 32.56
CA LEU A 211 -39.79 14.94 31.89
C LEU A 211 -39.00 13.64 31.75
N MET A 212 -38.98 12.78 32.79
CA MET A 212 -38.34 11.46 32.71
C MET A 212 -39.02 10.54 31.69
N ARG A 213 -40.35 10.61 31.58
CA ARG A 213 -41.12 9.84 30.59
C ARG A 213 -40.80 10.27 29.17
N TYR A 214 -40.68 11.57 28.93
CA TYR A 214 -40.22 12.12 27.67
C TYR A 214 -38.82 11.61 27.29
N LEU A 215 -37.84 11.72 28.19
CA LEU A 215 -36.46 11.31 27.94
C LEU A 215 -36.28 9.79 27.70
N LEU A 216 -37.18 8.95 28.23
CA LEU A 216 -37.06 7.48 28.19
C LEU A 216 -37.96 6.80 27.14
N HIS A 217 -38.95 7.49 26.58
CA HIS A 217 -39.86 6.91 25.58
C HIS A 217 -39.83 7.63 24.24
N ASP A 218 -39.68 8.96 24.22
CA ASP A 218 -39.69 9.74 22.99
C ASP A 218 -38.25 10.01 22.52
N SER A 219 -37.63 9.00 21.91
CA SER A 219 -36.78 9.13 20.71
C SER A 219 -35.66 8.06 20.66
N PRO A 220 -35.83 7.01 19.83
CA PRO A 220 -34.74 6.11 19.43
C PRO A 220 -33.56 6.87 18.80
N ASP A 221 -33.82 8.01 18.15
CA ASP A 221 -32.88 8.74 17.31
C ASP A 221 -32.36 10.06 17.94
N GLY A 222 -32.81 10.40 19.16
CA GLY A 222 -32.42 11.63 19.87
C GLY A 222 -33.00 12.93 19.29
N GLN A 223 -33.95 12.85 18.35
CA GLN A 223 -34.69 13.99 17.81
C GLN A 223 -36.14 13.96 18.31
N VAL A 224 -36.68 15.14 18.63
CA VAL A 224 -38.07 15.29 19.07
C VAL A 224 -38.70 16.49 18.37
N ASP A 225 -40.03 16.43 18.20
CA ASP A 225 -40.77 17.47 17.49
C ASP A 225 -40.77 18.77 18.31
N LEU A 226 -40.42 19.90 17.66
CA LEU A 226 -40.21 21.20 18.32
C LEU A 226 -41.49 21.65 19.07
N ALA A 227 -42.66 21.27 18.57
CA ALA A 227 -43.94 21.55 19.22
C ALA A 227 -44.06 20.89 20.60
N ARG A 228 -43.51 19.68 20.79
CA ARG A 228 -43.50 18.99 22.09
C ARG A 228 -42.48 19.58 23.06
N GLU A 229 -41.39 20.15 22.55
CA GLU A 229 -40.33 20.76 23.37
C GLU A 229 -40.75 22.13 23.93
N VAL A 230 -41.61 22.86 23.21
CA VAL A 230 -42.15 24.18 23.63
C VAL A 230 -43.33 24.07 24.59
N GLU A 231 -44.02 22.91 24.62
CA GLU A 231 -45.21 22.68 25.46
C GLU A 231 -44.87 22.32 26.92
N TYR A 232 -43.59 22.05 27.22
CA TYR A 232 -43.03 21.75 28.55
C TYR A 232 -42.31 22.95 29.18
#